data_AF-A0A1F9D1J4-F1
#
_entry.id   AF-A0A1F9D1J4-F1
#
_cell.length_a   1.000
_cell.length_b   1.000
_cell.length_c   1.000
_cell.angle_alpha   90.00
_cell.angle_beta   90.00
_cell.angle_gamma   90.00
#
_symmetry.space_group_name_H-M   'P 1'
#
loop_
_entity.id
_entity.type
_entity.pdbx_description
1 polymer ?
#
loop_
_entity_poly.entity_id
_entity_poly.type
_entity_poly.pdbx_seq_one_letter_code
_entity_poly.pdbx_strand_id
1 'polypeptide(L)'
;MSEDFNSIQNGYSGNHLTTCVIQIFGVASQYQRQGVATKLVQALLDNSRSKKIKPIRAMIDERDSELQGFFKRLGFDRGRNIVFSKTVSKTF
;
A
#
# COMPACT_ATOMS: atom_id res chain seq x y z
N MET A 1 13.68 5.94 14.36
CA MET A 1 13.86 6.01 12.90
C MET A 1 12.46 5.97 12.30
N SER A 2 11.86 7.15 12.16
CA SER A 2 10.43 7.36 11.95
C SER A 2 10.24 8.48 10.94
N GLU A 3 10.69 8.21 9.72
CA GLU A 3 10.35 8.96 8.53
C GLU A 3 9.91 7.89 7.52
N ASP A 4 8.90 8.19 6.70
CA ASP A 4 8.28 7.32 5.66
C ASP A 4 6.88 6.76 5.93
N PHE A 5 6.09 7.34 6.85
CA PHE A 5 4.64 7.02 6.95
C PHE A 5 3.71 7.88 6.09
N ASN A 6 4.22 8.82 5.30
CA ASN A 6 3.37 9.74 4.52
C ASN A 6 3.93 10.01 3.12
N SER A 7 3.78 9.05 2.21
CA SER A 7 3.76 9.33 0.78
C SER A 7 2.33 9.18 0.24
N ILE A 8 1.47 10.17 0.54
CA ILE A 8 0.21 10.32 -0.20
C ILE A 8 0.60 10.83 -1.59
N GLN A 9 0.86 9.92 -2.51
CA GLN A 9 0.95 10.27 -3.92
C GLN A 9 -0.45 10.31 -4.52
N ASN A 10 -0.81 11.46 -5.09
CA ASN A 10 -1.97 11.59 -5.96
C ASN A 10 -1.75 10.68 -7.18
N GLY A 11 -2.22 9.44 -7.11
CA GLY A 11 -2.19 8.54 -8.25
C GLY A 11 -3.00 9.13 -9.40
N TYR A 12 -2.35 9.44 -10.53
CA TYR A 12 -3.02 9.84 -11.77
C TYR A 12 -3.84 8.67 -12.31
N SER A 13 -5.10 8.60 -11.90
CA SER A 13 -6.18 7.95 -12.64
C SER A 13 -7.00 9.09 -13.23
N GLY A 14 -7.44 9.00 -14.49
CA GLY A 14 -8.06 10.08 -15.27
C GLY A 14 -9.33 10.73 -14.72
N ASN A 15 -9.68 10.50 -13.44
CA ASN A 15 -10.76 11.10 -12.71
C ASN A 15 -10.17 11.65 -11.40
N HIS A 16 -10.37 12.93 -11.09
CA HIS A 16 -9.87 13.66 -9.90
C HIS A 16 -10.39 13.10 -8.54
N LEU A 17 -10.10 11.83 -8.24
CA LEU A 17 -10.33 11.23 -6.93
C LEU A 17 -8.97 10.99 -6.29
N THR A 18 -8.61 11.83 -5.34
CA THR A 18 -7.46 11.62 -4.46
C THR A 18 -7.50 10.20 -3.91
N THR A 19 -6.46 9.43 -4.18
CA THR A 19 -6.30 8.02 -3.76
C THR A 19 -5.11 7.93 -2.83
N CYS A 20 -5.23 7.19 -1.73
CA CYS A 20 -4.08 6.82 -0.92
C CYS A 20 -3.47 5.52 -1.46
N VAL A 21 -2.17 5.50 -1.71
CA VAL A 21 -1.46 4.30 -2.18
C VAL A 21 -0.40 3.92 -1.16
N ILE A 22 -0.49 2.69 -0.66
CA ILE A 22 0.55 2.06 0.17
C ILE A 22 1.63 1.56 -0.79
N GLN A 23 2.78 2.23 -0.79
CA GLN A 23 3.93 1.91 -1.64
C GLN A 23 4.89 0.93 -0.96
N ILE A 24 5.13 1.13 0.34
CA ILE A 24 6.05 0.33 1.13
C ILE A 24 5.32 -0.14 2.37
N PHE A 25 5.46 -1.42 2.68
CA PHE A 25 4.89 -2.02 3.86
C PHE A 25 5.85 -3.06 4.42
N GLY A 26 6.20 -2.94 5.69
CA GLY A 26 7.10 -3.85 6.36
C GLY A 26 7.06 -3.67 7.86
N VAL A 27 7.29 -4.77 8.58
CA VAL A 27 7.48 -4.78 10.03
C VAL A 27 8.79 -5.48 10.30
N ALA A 28 9.68 -4.83 11.05
CA ALA A 28 10.95 -5.43 11.45
C ALA A 28 10.70 -6.77 12.16
N SER A 29 11.56 -7.76 11.89
CA SER A 29 11.35 -9.16 12.29
C SER A 29 11.02 -9.34 13.78
N GLN A 30 11.70 -8.60 14.66
CA GLN A 30 11.47 -8.61 16.10
C GLN A 30 10.08 -8.13 16.56
N TYR A 31 9.32 -7.46 15.69
CA TYR A 31 7.97 -6.96 15.95
C TYR A 31 6.90 -7.67 15.13
N GLN A 32 7.27 -8.69 14.34
CA GLN A 32 6.32 -9.49 13.58
C GLN A 32 5.44 -10.34 14.52
N ARG A 33 4.28 -10.77 14.00
CA ARG A 33 3.29 -11.60 14.72
C ARG A 33 2.70 -10.98 15.99
N GLN A 34 2.96 -9.69 16.26
CA GLN A 34 2.43 -8.93 17.40
C GLN A 34 1.28 -7.98 17.01
N GLY A 35 0.74 -8.11 15.79
CA GLY A 35 -0.34 -7.26 15.28
C GLY A 35 0.08 -5.83 14.91
N VAL A 36 1.38 -5.52 14.90
CA VAL A 36 1.91 -4.19 14.53
C VAL A 36 1.48 -3.80 13.12
N ALA A 37 1.63 -4.70 12.16
CA ALA A 37 1.15 -4.56 10.77
C ALA A 37 -0.31 -4.07 10.69
N THR A 38 -1.21 -4.72 11.41
CA THR A 38 -2.63 -4.36 11.46
C THR A 38 -2.84 -2.96 12.03
N LYS A 39 -2.17 -2.63 13.15
CA LYS A 39 -2.27 -1.30 13.77
C LYS A 39 -1.79 -0.19 12.84
N LEU A 40 -0.70 -0.43 12.11
CA LEU A 40 -0.17 0.52 11.13
C LEU A 40 -1.16 0.77 9.98
N VAL A 41 -1.75 -0.29 9.42
CA VAL A 41 -2.77 -0.13 8.37
C VAL A 41 -4.00 0.59 8.92
N GLN A 42 -4.47 0.23 10.12
CA GLN A 42 -5.64 0.90 10.71
C GLN A 42 -5.41 2.40 10.93
N ALA A 43 -4.24 2.78 11.46
CA ALA A 43 -3.87 4.19 11.62
C ALA A 43 -3.84 4.94 10.28
N LEU A 44 -3.38 4.29 9.21
CA LEU A 44 -3.42 4.85 7.86
C LEU A 44 -4.86 5.01 7.32
N LEU A 45 -5.73 4.02 7.55
CA LEU A 45 -7.14 4.09 7.17
C LEU A 45 -7.85 5.25 7.88
N ASP A 46 -7.59 5.42 9.18
CA ASP A 46 -8.17 6.49 9.99
C ASP A 46 -7.69 7.88 9.53
N ASN A 47 -6.39 8.01 9.23
CA ASN A 47 -5.81 9.23 8.66
C ASN A 47 -6.35 9.53 7.25
N SER A 48 -6.60 8.50 6.43
CA SER A 48 -7.19 8.69 5.10
C SER A 48 -8.64 9.13 5.19
N ARG A 49 -9.40 8.56 6.14
CA ARG A 49 -10.78 8.94 6.44
C ARG A 49 -10.89 10.40 6.89
N SER A 50 -10.00 10.86 7.77
CA SER A 50 -10.00 12.27 8.22
C SER A 50 -9.75 13.25 7.07
N LYS A 51 -9.01 12.82 6.04
CA LYS A 51 -8.74 13.58 4.81
C LYS A 51 -9.78 13.40 3.70
N LYS A 52 -10.87 12.67 3.96
CA LYS A 52 -11.93 12.33 2.97
C LYS A 52 -11.39 11.59 1.73
N ILE A 53 -10.26 10.89 1.86
CA ILE A 53 -9.69 10.04 0.81
C ILE A 53 -10.43 8.71 0.84
N LYS A 54 -11.12 8.39 -0.26
CA LYS A 54 -12.01 7.23 -0.34
C LYS A 54 -11.31 5.97 -0.84
N PRO A 55 -10.66 5.96 -2.01
CA PRO A 55 -9.93 4.78 -2.43
C PRO A 55 -8.57 4.71 -1.72
N ILE A 56 -8.30 3.57 -1.10
CA ILE A 56 -7.01 3.20 -0.54
C ILE A 56 -6.55 1.94 -1.27
N ARG A 57 -5.32 1.93 -1.77
CA ARG A 57 -4.78 0.84 -2.58
C ARG A 57 -3.43 0.39 -2.03
N ALA A 58 -3.17 -0.91 -2.07
CA ALA A 58 -1.85 -1.48 -1.88
C ALA A 58 -1.44 -2.17 -3.18
N MET A 59 -0.23 -1.89 -3.67
CA MET A 59 0.36 -2.64 -4.77
C MET A 59 1.19 -3.78 -4.17
N ILE A 60 0.80 -5.01 -4.45
CA ILE A 60 1.43 -6.22 -3.92
C ILE A 60 1.82 -7.12 -5.08
N ASP A 61 2.92 -7.85 -4.92
CA ASP A 61 3.29 -8.89 -5.89
C ASP A 61 2.18 -9.95 -5.93
N GLU A 62 1.75 -10.34 -7.15
CA GLU A 62 0.70 -11.33 -7.35
C GLU A 62 1.06 -12.72 -6.80
N ARG A 63 2.35 -13.00 -6.60
CA ARG A 63 2.86 -14.25 -6.04
C ARG A 63 2.98 -14.21 -4.52
N ASP A 64 2.89 -13.04 -3.90
CA ASP A 64 2.95 -12.89 -2.45
C ASP A 64 1.60 -13.22 -1.80
N SER A 65 1.37 -14.52 -1.61
CA SER A 65 0.13 -15.04 -1.04
C SER A 65 -0.07 -14.65 0.44
N GLU A 66 1.02 -14.44 1.19
CA GLU A 66 0.95 -14.02 2.59
C GLU A 66 0.42 -12.59 2.68
N LEU A 67 0.99 -11.68 1.89
CA LEU A 67 0.60 -10.28 1.88
C LEU A 67 -0.81 -10.10 1.29
N GLN A 68 -1.17 -10.89 0.27
CA GLN A 68 -2.56 -10.97 -0.23
C GLN A 68 -3.53 -11.39 0.88
N GLY A 69 -3.22 -12.46 1.61
CA GLY A 69 -4.04 -12.94 2.72
C GLY A 69 -4.16 -11.91 3.84
N PHE A 70 -3.07 -11.18 4.13
CA PHE A 70 -3.07 -10.10 5.10
C PHE A 70 -4.03 -8.96 4.70
N PHE A 71 -3.89 -8.39 3.50
CA PHE A 71 -4.76 -7.31 3.06
C PHE A 71 -6.23 -7.75 2.93
N LYS A 72 -6.49 -8.99 2.49
CA LYS A 72 -7.85 -9.56 2.46
C LYS A 72 -8.48 -9.64 3.84
N ARG A 73 -7.73 -10.04 4.88
CA ARG A 73 -8.21 -10.04 6.28
C ARG A 73 -8.55 -8.64 6.80
N LEU A 74 -7.97 -7.60 6.20
CA LEU A 74 -8.25 -6.19 6.52
C LEU A 74 -9.38 -5.59 5.68
N GLY A 75 -10.07 -6.39 4.87
CA GLY A 75 -11.20 -5.93 4.05
C GLY A 75 -10.80 -5.26 2.73
N PHE A 76 -9.54 -5.41 2.29
CA PHE A 76 -9.16 -5.03 0.93
C PHE A 76 -9.62 -6.10 -0.06
N ASP A 77 -10.21 -5.65 -1.16
CA ASP A 77 -10.53 -6.48 -2.30
C ASP A 77 -9.47 -6.39 -3.40
N ARG A 78 -9.31 -7.48 -4.16
CA ARG A 78 -8.37 -7.53 -5.28
C ARG A 78 -8.85 -6.62 -6.42
N GLY A 79 -8.07 -5.59 -6.71
CA GLY A 79 -8.27 -4.72 -7.88
C GLY A 79 -7.80 -5.34 -9.20
N ARG A 80 -8.03 -4.63 -10.32
CA ARG A 80 -7.62 -5.01 -11.68
C ARG A 80 -6.59 -4.03 -12.25
N ASN A 81 -5.40 -3.95 -11.64
CA ASN A 81 -4.32 -3.12 -12.16
C ASN A 81 -3.41 -3.94 -13.08
N ILE A 82 -3.04 -3.37 -14.23
CA ILE A 82 -2.00 -3.90 -15.12
C ILE A 82 -0.80 -2.98 -15.00
N VAL A 83 0.37 -3.54 -14.70
CA VAL A 83 1.62 -2.79 -14.59
C VAL A 83 2.49 -3.12 -15.79
N PHE A 84 2.87 -2.09 -16.56
CA PHE A 84 3.86 -2.21 -17.63
C PHE A 84 5.22 -1.75 -17.10
N SER A 85 6.27 -2.51 -17.38
CA SER A 85 7.64 -2.16 -17.03
C SER A 85 8.57 -2.38 -18.22
N LYS A 86 9.62 -1.56 -18.29
CA LYS A 86 10.73 -1.73 -19.24
C LYS A 86 12.03 -1.57 -18.47
N THR A 87 12.87 -2.59 -18.50
CA THR A 87 14.24 -2.47 -17.99
C THR A 87 15.07 -1.68 -18.99
N VAL A 88 15.74 -0.63 -18.53
CA VAL A 88 16.71 0.12 -19.35
C VAL A 88 18.10 -0.36 -18.93
N SER A 89 18.81 -1.00 -19.85
CA SER A 89 20.21 -1.38 -19.65
C SER A 89 21.05 -0.11 -19.48
N LYS A 90 21.91 -0.04 -18.46
CA LYS A 90 23.00 0.94 -18.45
C LYS A 90 24.00 0.50 -19.51
N THR A 91 24.11 1.25 -20.61
CA THR A 91 25.28 1.20 -21.48
C THR A 91 26.44 1.78 -20.67
N PHE A 92 27.50 1.00 -20.47
CA PHE A 92 28.74 1.43 -19.81
C PHE A 92 29.56 2.34 -20.71
#